data_AF-A0A3B4W9C7-F1
#
_entry.id   AF-A0A3B4W9C7-F1
#
_cell.length_a   1.000
_cell.length_b   1.000
_cell.length_c   1.000
_cell.angle_alpha   90.00
_cell.angle_beta   90.00
_cell.angle_gamma   90.00
#
_symmetry.space_group_name_H-M   'P 1'
#
loop_
_entity.id
_entity.type
_entity.pdbx_description
1 polymer ?
#
loop_
_entity_poly.entity_id
_entity_poly.type
_entity_poly.pdbx_seq_one_letter_code
_entity_poly.pdbx_strand_id
1 'polypeptide(L)'
;MASWFSWNEPYYRSPRRDPADVVTDTLMLEFSWQLKEAERQQRERENEYRRLKTGVDYSWLASTPRSSYSISTGEKLGLEDLCSKVPPSCCGLVILKFREVMQANEPEAQEVSSLFRSVLLEALDHLKEEQEAQRLARQWNNKRAMSMSLINFKSRIKINPFGSTVGLTSAAADGAGLSDLKTVSEDVEKGAERSQRVWSVPDFRYKGTSSSKVV
;
A
#
# COMPACT_ATOMS: atom_id res chain seq x y z
N MET A 1 17.61 35.86 -46.86
CA MET A 1 16.44 36.27 -46.04
C MET A 1 16.37 35.33 -44.86
N ALA A 2 16.80 35.78 -43.69
CA ALA A 2 16.90 34.95 -42.50
C ALA A 2 15.53 34.83 -41.83
N SER A 3 15.08 33.59 -41.62
CA SER A 3 13.87 33.30 -40.86
C SER A 3 14.15 33.52 -39.37
N TRP A 4 13.89 34.73 -38.88
CA TRP A 4 14.04 35.13 -37.48
C TRP A 4 12.72 35.07 -36.69
N PHE A 5 11.69 34.44 -37.26
CA PHE A 5 10.36 34.32 -36.66
C PHE A 5 9.81 32.89 -36.79
N SER A 6 10.48 31.90 -36.20
CA SER A 6 9.86 30.61 -35.89
C SER A 6 9.35 30.60 -34.43
N TRP A 7 8.50 31.58 -34.09
CA TRP A 7 7.82 31.64 -32.79
C TRP A 7 6.45 30.90 -32.81
N ASN A 8 6.14 30.21 -33.92
CA ASN A 8 4.99 29.34 -34.07
C ASN A 8 5.43 27.91 -34.40
N GLU A 9 6.46 27.40 -33.72
CA GLU A 9 6.67 25.95 -33.69
C GLU A 9 5.60 25.40 -32.74
N PRO A 10 4.64 24.56 -33.20
CA PRO A 10 3.73 23.91 -32.28
C PRO A 10 4.61 23.14 -31.31
N TYR A 11 4.55 23.49 -30.02
CA TYR A 11 5.26 22.78 -28.96
C TYR A 11 5.13 21.30 -29.25
N TYR A 12 6.22 20.67 -29.71
CA TYR A 12 6.25 19.24 -29.92
C TYR A 12 5.81 18.67 -28.59
N ARG A 13 4.59 18.13 -28.56
CA ARG A 13 4.11 17.33 -27.44
C ARG A 13 5.23 16.34 -27.25
N SER A 14 5.95 16.45 -26.11
CA SER A 14 7.03 15.53 -25.77
C SER A 14 6.57 14.14 -26.17
N PRO A 15 7.41 13.35 -26.88
CA PRO A 15 7.09 11.96 -27.18
C PRO A 15 6.47 11.35 -25.92
N ARG A 16 5.32 10.70 -26.07
CA ARG A 16 4.56 10.15 -24.94
C ARG A 16 5.46 9.09 -24.30
N ARG A 17 6.23 9.47 -23.29
CA ARG A 17 7.18 8.59 -22.60
C ARG A 17 6.39 7.49 -21.91
N ASP A 18 6.96 6.29 -21.90
CA ASP A 18 6.36 5.19 -21.18
C ASP A 18 6.33 5.54 -19.68
N PRO A 19 5.21 5.33 -18.97
CA PRO A 19 5.15 5.64 -17.55
C PRO A 19 6.20 4.91 -16.72
N ALA A 20 6.68 3.73 -17.13
CA ALA A 20 7.76 3.04 -16.42
C ALA A 20 9.11 3.77 -16.58
N ASP A 21 9.38 4.35 -17.75
CA ASP A 21 10.57 5.17 -17.98
C ASP A 21 10.54 6.42 -17.10
N VAL A 22 9.37 7.06 -16.98
CA VAL A 22 9.20 8.25 -16.12
C VAL A 22 9.45 7.90 -14.65
N VAL A 23 8.97 6.75 -14.18
CA VAL A 23 9.23 6.27 -12.82
C VAL A 23 10.73 6.03 -12.62
N THR A 24 11.38 5.38 -13.57
CA THR A 24 12.82 5.10 -13.54
C THR A 24 13.63 6.39 -13.47
N ASP A 25 13.36 7.34 -14.37
CA ASP A 25 14.00 8.66 -14.39
C ASP A 25 13.81 9.39 -13.05
N THR A 26 12.59 9.37 -12.50
CA THR A 26 12.26 10.07 -11.25
C THR A 26 12.99 9.46 -10.06
N LEU A 27 12.96 8.14 -9.93
CA LEU A 27 13.61 7.43 -8.83
C LEU A 27 15.13 7.55 -8.91
N MET A 28 15.71 7.46 -10.11
CA MET A 28 17.15 7.66 -10.31
C MET A 28 17.58 9.12 -10.06
N LEU A 29 16.71 10.10 -10.36
CA LEU A 29 16.95 11.50 -10.03
C LEU A 29 16.98 11.71 -8.51
N GLU A 30 15.99 11.19 -7.78
CA GLU A 30 15.94 11.24 -6.31
C GLU A 30 17.15 10.54 -5.69
N PHE A 31 17.54 9.37 -6.19
CA PHE A 31 18.77 8.69 -5.78
C PHE A 31 20.01 9.59 -5.98
N SER A 32 20.16 10.20 -7.16
CA SER A 32 21.30 11.06 -7.44
C SER A 32 21.34 12.32 -6.56
N TRP A 33 20.17 12.82 -6.18
CA TRP A 33 20.04 13.93 -5.23
C TRP A 33 20.52 13.48 -3.85
N GLN A 34 19.97 12.38 -3.32
CA GLN A 34 20.34 11.86 -2.00
C GLN A 34 21.82 11.55 -1.89
N LEU A 35 22.41 11.01 -2.96
CA LEU A 35 23.84 10.71 -3.02
C LEU A 35 24.70 11.97 -2.85
N LYS A 36 24.36 13.05 -3.57
CA LYS A 36 25.06 14.33 -3.48
C LYS A 36 24.85 15.00 -2.14
N GLU A 37 23.66 14.87 -1.56
CA GLU A 37 23.34 15.43 -0.26
C GLU A 37 24.08 14.73 0.87
N ALA A 38 24.15 13.39 0.84
CA ALA A 38 24.96 12.62 1.78
C ALA A 38 26.44 13.00 1.69
N GLU A 39 26.96 13.17 0.46
CA GLU A 39 28.33 13.65 0.26
C GLU A 39 28.55 15.07 0.80
N ARG A 40 27.56 15.98 0.63
CA ARG A 40 27.64 17.33 1.19
C ARG A 40 27.68 17.29 2.73
N GLN A 41 26.77 16.55 3.34
CA GLN A 41 26.69 16.42 4.81
C GLN A 41 27.97 15.81 5.39
N GLN A 42 28.54 14.80 4.72
CA GLN A 42 29.82 14.22 5.09
C GLN A 42 30.94 15.28 5.13
N ARG A 43 31.04 16.12 4.09
CA ARG A 43 32.03 17.19 4.02
C ARG A 43 31.81 18.26 5.08
N GLU A 44 30.55 18.60 5.37
CA GLU A 44 30.20 19.54 6.44
C GLU A 44 30.69 19.01 7.79
N ARG A 45 30.41 17.74 8.12
CA ARG A 45 30.90 17.08 9.35
C ARG A 45 32.42 17.07 9.43
N GLU A 46 33.11 16.74 8.35
CA GLU A 46 34.59 16.73 8.31
C GLU A 46 35.20 18.13 8.50
N ASN A 47 34.60 19.15 7.89
CA ASN A 47 35.03 20.53 8.03
C ASN A 47 34.81 21.04 9.46
N GLU A 48 33.67 20.73 10.07
CA GLU A 48 33.39 21.06 11.46
C GLU A 48 34.38 20.39 12.41
N TYR A 49 34.62 19.08 12.21
CA TYR A 49 35.62 18.35 12.98
C TYR A 49 37.01 18.98 12.87
N ARG A 50 37.42 19.38 11.65
CA ARG A 50 38.68 20.08 11.42
C ARG A 50 38.72 21.41 12.16
N ARG A 51 37.66 22.22 12.07
CA ARG A 51 37.53 23.52 12.75
C ARG A 51 37.64 23.37 14.28
N LEU A 52 36.99 22.36 14.86
CA LEU A 52 37.07 22.07 16.29
C LEU A 52 38.50 21.67 16.70
N LYS A 53 39.21 20.92 15.86
CA LYS A 53 40.59 20.50 16.11
C LYS A 53 41.60 21.63 15.96
N THR A 54 41.42 22.52 14.99
CA THR A 54 42.36 23.64 14.71
C THR A 54 42.02 24.91 15.46
N GLY A 55 40.81 25.05 15.99
CA GLY A 55 40.31 26.26 16.67
C GLY A 55 40.07 27.45 15.74
N VAL A 56 40.32 27.30 14.43
CA VAL A 56 40.22 28.35 13.41
C VAL A 56 39.62 27.77 12.14
N ASP A 57 38.76 28.54 11.49
CA ASP A 57 38.10 28.15 10.24
C ASP A 57 38.94 28.55 9.01
N TYR A 58 39.55 27.54 8.38
CA TYR A 58 40.27 27.67 7.11
C TYR A 58 39.53 27.01 5.94
N SER A 59 38.23 26.77 6.08
CA SER A 59 37.43 26.10 5.04
C SER A 59 37.49 26.82 3.68
N TRP A 60 37.58 28.16 3.68
CA TRP A 60 37.74 28.97 2.46
C TRP A 60 39.10 28.80 1.77
N LEU A 61 40.13 28.34 2.48
CA LEU A 61 41.44 27.96 1.91
C LEU A 61 41.48 26.50 1.45
N ALA A 62 40.51 25.68 1.86
CA ALA A 62 40.46 24.28 1.47
C ALA A 62 40.02 24.16 0.02
N SER A 63 40.80 23.43 -0.79
CA SER A 63 40.39 23.09 -2.14
C SER A 63 39.20 22.12 -2.09
N THR A 64 38.20 22.34 -2.93
CA THR A 64 37.13 21.36 -3.12
C THR A 64 37.76 20.07 -3.66
N PRO A 65 37.56 18.91 -3.00
CA PRO A 65 38.11 17.65 -3.49
C PRO A 65 37.60 17.39 -4.91
N ARG A 66 38.51 16.99 -5.80
CA ARG A 66 38.22 16.80 -7.22
C ARG A 66 37.39 15.55 -7.52
N SER A 67 37.28 14.65 -6.56
CA SER A 67 36.56 13.38 -6.71
C SER A 67 35.23 13.46 -5.98
N SER A 68 34.12 13.51 -6.73
CA SER A 68 32.79 13.21 -6.19
C SER A 68 32.57 11.71 -6.19
N TYR A 69 31.96 11.17 -5.14
CA TYR A 69 31.58 9.75 -5.14
C TYR A 69 30.62 9.44 -6.31
N SER A 70 30.91 8.38 -7.06
CA SER A 70 30.06 7.88 -8.13
C SER A 70 29.92 6.36 -8.03
N ILE A 71 28.71 5.87 -8.28
CA ILE A 71 28.44 4.44 -8.33
C ILE A 71 28.99 3.83 -9.62
N SER A 72 29.30 2.53 -9.59
CA SER A 72 29.73 1.81 -10.78
C SER A 72 28.59 1.72 -11.81
N THR A 73 28.95 1.64 -13.10
CA THR A 73 27.96 1.49 -14.18
C THR A 73 27.07 0.25 -13.99
N GLY A 74 27.63 -0.85 -13.47
CA GLY A 74 26.89 -2.08 -13.20
C GLY A 74 25.83 -1.90 -12.11
N GLU A 75 26.17 -1.19 -11.03
CA GLU A 75 25.21 -0.86 -9.97
C GLU A 75 24.10 0.06 -10.48
N LYS A 76 24.46 1.07 -11.27
CA LYS A 76 23.49 2.00 -11.87
C LYS A 76 22.47 1.26 -12.73
N LEU A 77 22.93 0.37 -13.61
CA LEU A 77 22.06 -0.46 -14.45
C LEU A 77 21.18 -1.39 -13.61
N GLY A 78 21.73 -1.97 -12.55
CA GLY A 78 20.97 -2.82 -11.64
C GLY A 78 19.87 -2.07 -10.87
N LEU A 79 20.11 -0.81 -10.51
CA LEU A 79 19.11 0.06 -9.89
C LEU A 79 18.04 0.48 -10.90
N GLU A 80 18.44 0.83 -12.13
CA GLU A 80 17.50 1.16 -13.21
C GLU A 80 16.54 -0.01 -13.52
N ASP A 81 17.06 -1.24 -13.59
CA ASP A 81 16.23 -2.44 -13.76
C ASP A 81 15.21 -2.61 -12.63
N LEU A 82 15.60 -2.36 -11.38
CA LEU A 82 14.67 -2.41 -10.24
C LEU A 82 13.61 -1.30 -10.31
N CYS A 83 14.03 -0.07 -10.62
CA CYS A 83 13.11 1.07 -10.77
C CYS A 83 12.07 0.84 -11.87
N SER A 84 12.45 0.21 -12.98
CA SER A 84 11.54 -0.10 -14.09
C SER A 84 10.39 -1.05 -13.70
N LYS A 85 10.58 -1.84 -12.63
CA LYS A 85 9.57 -2.78 -12.11
C LYS A 85 8.58 -2.12 -11.16
N VAL A 86 8.84 -0.88 -10.72
CA VAL A 86 7.98 -0.16 -9.78
C VAL A 86 6.74 0.39 -10.53
N PRO A 87 5.52 0.07 -10.09
CA PRO A 87 4.32 0.63 -10.68
C PRO A 87 4.25 2.15 -10.49
N PRO A 88 3.73 2.92 -11.46
CA PRO A 88 3.62 4.38 -11.35
C PRO A 88 2.84 4.88 -10.13
N SER A 89 1.83 4.12 -9.68
CA SER A 89 1.06 4.42 -8.47
C SER A 89 1.88 4.36 -7.19
N CYS A 90 3.00 3.64 -7.19
CA CYS A 90 3.80 3.33 -6.01
C CYS A 90 5.09 4.15 -5.95
N CYS A 91 5.47 4.85 -7.02
CA CYS A 91 6.67 5.68 -7.09
C CYS A 91 6.76 6.67 -5.91
N GLY A 92 5.66 7.36 -5.58
CA GLY A 92 5.65 8.31 -4.46
C GLY A 92 5.92 7.66 -3.10
N LEU A 93 5.42 6.43 -2.87
CA LEU A 93 5.67 5.70 -1.63
C LEU A 93 7.16 5.33 -1.49
N VAL A 94 7.78 4.88 -2.59
CA VAL A 94 9.23 4.57 -2.62
C VAL A 94 10.05 5.81 -2.28
N ILE A 95 9.73 6.97 -2.86
CA ILE A 95 10.45 8.23 -2.57
C ILE A 95 10.34 8.62 -1.10
N LEU A 96 9.13 8.53 -0.53
CA LEU A 96 8.91 8.86 0.88
C LEU A 96 9.68 7.91 1.81
N LYS A 97 9.61 6.60 1.54
CA LYS A 97 10.35 5.59 2.30
C LYS A 97 11.85 5.76 2.21
N PHE A 98 12.36 6.06 1.01
CA PHE A 98 13.77 6.31 0.84
C PHE A 98 14.24 7.55 1.63
N ARG A 99 13.47 8.64 1.60
CA ARG A 99 13.77 9.84 2.39
C ARG A 99 13.72 9.58 3.90
N GLU A 100 12.74 8.80 4.36
CA GLU A 100 12.64 8.36 5.76
C GLU A 100 13.89 7.60 6.20
N VAL A 101 14.35 6.64 5.40
CA VAL A 101 15.58 5.86 5.67
C VAL A 101 16.82 6.74 5.66
N MET A 102 16.93 7.68 4.72
CA MET A 102 18.06 8.62 4.64
C MET A 102 18.12 9.52 5.88
N GLN A 103 16.97 9.99 6.37
CA GLN A 103 16.89 10.83 7.56
C GLN A 103 17.19 10.04 8.85
N ALA A 104 16.75 8.78 8.93
CA ALA A 104 16.94 7.96 10.13
C ALA A 104 18.39 7.49 10.31
N ASN A 105 19.08 7.18 9.21
CA ASN A 105 20.41 6.56 9.26
C ASN A 105 21.57 7.55 9.07
N GLU A 106 21.33 8.73 8.48
CA GLU A 106 22.37 9.69 8.07
C GLU A 106 23.59 9.02 7.37
N PRO A 107 23.35 8.24 6.31
CA PRO A 107 24.36 7.34 5.76
C PRO A 107 25.51 8.06 5.05
N GLU A 108 26.65 7.36 4.92
CA GLU A 108 27.73 7.82 4.04
C GLU A 108 27.32 7.66 2.56
N ALA A 109 27.92 8.45 1.66
CA ALA A 109 27.66 8.39 0.22
C ALA A 109 27.75 6.96 -0.36
N GLN A 110 28.64 6.11 0.17
CA GLN A 110 28.82 4.74 -0.31
C GLN A 110 27.63 3.81 0.05
N GLU A 111 26.92 4.12 1.12
CA GLU A 111 25.83 3.30 1.66
C GLU A 111 24.48 3.66 1.03
N VAL A 112 24.37 4.86 0.42
CA VAL A 112 23.13 5.33 -0.21
C VAL A 112 22.64 4.36 -1.29
N SER A 113 23.54 3.75 -2.05
CA SER A 113 23.21 2.79 -3.12
C SER A 113 22.60 1.50 -2.56
N SER A 114 23.15 0.98 -1.46
CA SER A 114 22.66 -0.25 -0.82
C SER A 114 21.32 -0.02 -0.15
N LEU A 115 21.14 1.12 0.53
CA LEU A 115 19.88 1.54 1.13
C LEU A 115 18.79 1.72 0.07
N PHE A 116 19.10 2.43 -1.02
CA PHE A 116 18.14 2.62 -2.11
C PHE A 116 17.70 1.29 -2.73
N ARG A 117 18.65 0.37 -2.97
CA ARG A 117 18.36 -0.99 -3.42
C ARG A 117 17.44 -1.73 -2.44
N SER A 118 17.71 -1.64 -1.14
CA SER A 118 16.89 -2.32 -0.11
C SER A 118 15.45 -1.80 -0.09
N VAL A 119 15.25 -0.48 -0.18
CA VAL A 119 13.92 0.14 -0.22
C VAL A 119 13.17 -0.26 -1.49
N LEU A 120 13.85 -0.33 -2.64
CA LEU A 120 13.24 -0.80 -3.89
C LEU A 120 12.77 -2.26 -3.77
N LEU A 121 13.61 -3.14 -3.22
CA LEU A 121 13.26 -4.55 -3.06
C LEU A 121 12.10 -4.73 -2.07
N GLU A 122 12.14 -4.04 -0.93
CA GLU A 122 11.07 -4.06 0.07
C GLU A 122 9.74 -3.59 -0.53
N ALA A 123 9.75 -2.48 -1.29
CA ALA A 123 8.54 -1.98 -1.94
C ALA A 123 8.00 -2.97 -2.97
N LEU A 124 8.86 -3.61 -3.76
CA LEU A 124 8.45 -4.61 -4.75
C LEU A 124 7.89 -5.87 -4.09
N ASP A 125 8.43 -6.28 -2.94
CA ASP A 125 7.93 -7.44 -2.19
C ASP A 125 6.58 -7.13 -1.54
N HIS A 126 6.42 -5.95 -0.92
CA HIS A 126 5.14 -5.50 -0.38
C HIS A 126 4.05 -5.46 -1.47
N LEU A 127 4.39 -5.03 -2.69
CA LEU A 127 3.46 -5.02 -3.81
C LEU A 127 3.02 -6.41 -4.26
N LYS A 128 3.90 -7.41 -4.19
CA LYS A 128 3.53 -8.80 -4.47
C LYS A 128 2.58 -9.31 -3.40
N GLU A 129 2.88 -9.07 -2.14
CA GLU A 129 2.02 -9.46 -1.01
C GLU A 129 0.62 -8.83 -1.11
N GLU A 130 0.53 -7.53 -1.40
CA GLU A 130 -0.74 -6.85 -1.64
C GLU A 130 -1.51 -7.46 -2.81
N GLN A 131 -0.83 -7.81 -3.91
CA GLN A 131 -1.47 -8.43 -5.07
C GLN A 131 -2.05 -9.81 -4.72
N GLU A 132 -1.32 -10.62 -3.96
CA GLU A 132 -1.79 -11.92 -3.48
C GLU A 132 -2.97 -11.79 -2.52
N ALA A 133 -2.90 -10.85 -1.57
CA ALA A 133 -3.99 -10.55 -0.65
C ALA A 133 -5.25 -10.10 -1.42
N GLN A 134 -5.09 -9.24 -2.43
CA GLN A 134 -6.19 -8.83 -3.30
C GLN A 134 -6.77 -10.00 -4.10
N ARG A 135 -5.93 -10.91 -4.61
CA ARG A 135 -6.39 -12.10 -5.33
C ARG A 135 -7.24 -12.99 -4.44
N LEU A 136 -6.79 -13.25 -3.21
CA LEU A 136 -7.53 -14.03 -2.22
C LEU A 136 -8.84 -13.34 -1.82
N ALA A 137 -8.81 -12.02 -1.60
CA ALA A 137 -10.00 -11.23 -1.29
C ALA A 137 -11.04 -11.29 -2.42
N ARG A 138 -10.60 -11.22 -3.69
CA ARG A 138 -11.49 -11.38 -4.85
C ARG A 138 -12.10 -12.77 -4.90
N GLN A 139 -11.33 -13.83 -4.65
CA GLN A 139 -11.86 -15.19 -4.60
C GLN A 139 -12.92 -15.36 -3.49
N TRP A 140 -12.67 -14.80 -2.31
CA TRP A 140 -13.60 -14.83 -1.20
C TRP A 140 -14.87 -14.01 -1.47
N ASN A 141 -14.74 -12.84 -2.10
CA ASN A 141 -15.88 -12.01 -2.49
C ASN A 141 -16.72 -12.67 -3.59
N ASN A 142 -16.08 -13.28 -4.60
CA ASN A 142 -16.80 -13.94 -5.69
C ASN A 142 -17.67 -15.12 -5.19
N LYS A 143 -17.18 -15.89 -4.21
CA LYS A 143 -17.97 -16.94 -3.54
C LYS A 143 -19.22 -16.38 -2.82
N ARG A 144 -19.11 -15.20 -2.20
CA ARG A 144 -20.25 -14.49 -1.58
C ARG A 144 -21.20 -13.89 -2.62
N ALA A 145 -20.69 -13.30 -3.70
CA ALA A 145 -21.49 -12.74 -4.77
C ALA A 145 -22.30 -13.81 -5.51
N MET A 146 -21.73 -14.99 -5.77
CA MET A 146 -22.47 -16.14 -6.33
C MET A 146 -23.56 -16.66 -5.38
N SER A 147 -23.31 -16.59 -4.07
CA SER A 147 -24.32 -16.93 -3.06
C SER A 147 -25.45 -15.89 -3.02
N MET A 148 -25.19 -14.63 -3.38
CA MET A 148 -26.18 -13.55 -3.42
C MET A 148 -26.86 -13.35 -4.78
N SER A 149 -26.30 -13.83 -5.88
CA SER A 149 -26.97 -13.77 -7.20
C SER A 149 -28.11 -14.79 -7.31
N LEU A 150 -28.04 -15.91 -6.57
CA LEU A 150 -29.09 -16.92 -6.49
C LEU A 150 -30.29 -16.52 -5.61
N ILE A 151 -30.11 -15.64 -4.62
CA ILE A 151 -31.24 -15.14 -3.79
C ILE A 151 -32.15 -14.18 -4.56
N ASN A 152 -31.60 -13.42 -5.51
CA ASN A 152 -32.37 -12.42 -6.27
C ASN A 152 -33.20 -13.04 -7.41
N PHE A 153 -32.92 -14.29 -7.81
CA PHE A 153 -33.62 -14.89 -8.95
C PHE A 153 -34.93 -15.61 -8.56
N LYS A 154 -35.13 -16.05 -7.30
CA LYS A 154 -36.36 -16.77 -6.89
C LYS A 154 -36.76 -16.70 -5.40
N SER A 155 -36.27 -15.76 -4.58
CA SER A 155 -36.67 -15.77 -3.15
C SER A 155 -38.04 -15.10 -2.89
N ARG A 156 -39.15 -15.82 -3.14
CA ARG A 156 -40.44 -15.55 -2.48
C ARG A 156 -40.50 -16.20 -1.08
N ILE A 157 -39.45 -16.06 -0.29
CA ILE A 157 -39.43 -16.59 1.07
C ILE A 157 -39.93 -15.48 1.99
N LYS A 158 -41.23 -15.50 2.32
CA LYS A 158 -41.81 -14.65 3.37
C LYS A 158 -41.38 -15.21 4.73
N ILE A 159 -40.37 -14.61 5.34
CA ILE A 159 -40.00 -14.89 6.74
C ILE A 159 -40.89 -14.02 7.61
N ASN A 160 -41.88 -14.62 8.28
CA ASN A 160 -42.71 -13.93 9.26
C ASN A 160 -42.13 -14.15 10.66
N PRO A 161 -41.53 -13.13 11.31
CA PRO A 161 -40.81 -13.32 12.57
C PRO A 161 -41.71 -13.64 13.78
N PHE A 162 -43.04 -13.53 13.65
CA PHE A 162 -44.01 -13.87 14.70
C PHE A 162 -45.30 -14.53 14.15
N GLY A 163 -45.23 -15.25 13.03
CA GLY A 163 -46.40 -15.61 12.21
C GLY A 163 -46.99 -17.01 12.39
N SER A 164 -47.87 -17.18 13.39
CA SER A 164 -49.10 -17.99 13.41
C SER A 164 -49.14 -19.38 12.75
N THR A 165 -49.32 -20.41 13.60
CA THR A 165 -49.75 -21.78 13.26
C THR A 165 -51.27 -21.88 12.96
N VAL A 166 -51.88 -20.85 12.38
CA VAL A 166 -53.34 -20.79 12.18
C VAL A 166 -53.64 -20.47 10.71
N GLY A 167 -53.50 -21.50 9.88
CA GLY A 167 -53.84 -21.42 8.45
C GLY A 167 -53.98 -22.79 7.77
N LEU A 168 -54.15 -23.87 8.55
CA LEU A 168 -54.34 -25.23 8.05
C LEU A 168 -55.72 -25.77 8.45
N THR A 169 -56.77 -24.98 8.29
CA THR A 169 -58.15 -25.51 8.25
C THR A 169 -58.99 -24.67 7.29
N SER A 170 -59.52 -25.33 6.25
CA SER A 170 -60.42 -24.83 5.19
C SER A 170 -59.78 -23.83 4.21
N ALA A 171 -59.85 -23.98 2.88
CA ALA A 171 -60.74 -24.73 2.01
C ALA A 171 -60.08 -24.98 0.63
N ALA A 172 -60.67 -25.92 -0.11
CA ALA A 172 -60.54 -26.19 -1.56
C ALA A 172 -59.18 -26.77 -2.02
N ALA A 173 -59.16 -28.06 -2.33
CA ALA A 173 -59.45 -28.63 -3.65
C ALA A 173 -58.23 -28.56 -4.59
N ASP A 174 -57.97 -29.70 -5.22
CA ASP A 174 -57.03 -29.94 -6.32
C ASP A 174 -55.53 -30.02 -5.98
N GLY A 175 -55.16 -31.23 -5.54
CA GLY A 175 -54.16 -32.07 -6.22
C GLY A 175 -52.94 -31.37 -6.83
N ALA A 176 -51.99 -30.97 -6.00
CA ALA A 176 -50.58 -30.93 -6.37
C ALA A 176 -49.74 -31.10 -5.10
N GLY A 177 -49.09 -32.26 -4.98
CA GLY A 177 -48.27 -32.62 -3.82
C GLY A 177 -47.21 -31.58 -3.53
N LEU A 178 -47.35 -30.91 -2.39
CA LEU A 178 -46.25 -30.16 -1.79
C LEU A 178 -45.41 -31.17 -1.02
N SER A 179 -44.33 -31.60 -1.66
CA SER A 179 -43.32 -32.48 -1.07
C SER A 179 -42.84 -31.93 0.26
N ASP A 180 -43.01 -32.76 1.28
CA ASP A 180 -42.45 -32.72 2.62
C ASP A 180 -41.03 -32.12 2.64
N LEU A 181 -40.90 -30.86 3.04
CA LEU A 181 -39.61 -30.26 3.35
C LEU A 181 -39.14 -30.84 4.68
N LYS A 182 -38.42 -31.97 4.62
CA LYS A 182 -37.63 -32.49 5.72
C LYS A 182 -36.51 -31.50 6.05
N THR A 183 -36.78 -30.58 6.97
CA THR A 183 -35.74 -29.76 7.58
C THR A 183 -34.89 -30.67 8.46
N VAL A 184 -33.57 -30.65 8.23
CA VAL A 184 -32.56 -31.34 9.05
C VAL A 184 -32.45 -30.61 10.39
N SER A 185 -33.51 -30.63 11.20
CA SER A 185 -33.53 -30.04 12.53
C SER A 185 -34.17 -30.96 13.58
N GLU A 186 -34.64 -32.15 13.17
CA GLU A 186 -35.37 -33.08 14.02
C GLU A 186 -34.53 -34.30 14.44
N ASP A 187 -33.24 -34.11 14.73
CA ASP A 187 -32.49 -35.16 15.43
C ASP A 187 -31.30 -34.59 16.21
N VAL A 188 -31.59 -33.95 17.36
CA VAL A 188 -30.60 -33.68 18.43
C VAL A 188 -31.28 -33.70 19.81
N GLU A 189 -32.24 -34.59 20.02
CA GLU A 189 -32.76 -34.88 21.36
C GLU A 189 -32.42 -36.31 21.79
N LYS A 190 -31.12 -36.64 21.75
CA LYS A 190 -30.60 -37.75 22.57
C LYS A 190 -29.08 -37.66 22.78
N GLY A 191 -28.70 -37.26 23.99
CA GLY A 191 -27.43 -37.68 24.60
C GLY A 191 -26.31 -36.64 24.65
N ALA A 192 -26.09 -36.13 25.87
CA ALA A 192 -24.81 -35.76 26.48
C ALA A 192 -23.98 -34.57 25.95
N GLU A 193 -23.76 -33.63 26.89
CA GLU A 193 -22.70 -32.61 26.99
C GLU A 193 -22.62 -31.50 25.92
N ARG A 194 -23.35 -30.43 26.21
CA ARG A 194 -23.30 -29.16 25.48
C ARG A 194 -22.03 -28.40 25.85
N SER A 195 -20.95 -28.62 25.09
CA SER A 195 -19.79 -27.72 25.09
C SER A 195 -20.24 -26.32 24.64
N GLN A 196 -20.17 -25.36 25.56
CA GLN A 196 -20.71 -24.02 25.41
C GLN A 196 -19.86 -23.22 24.41
N ARG A 197 -20.27 -23.20 23.13
CA ARG A 197 -19.61 -22.40 22.10
C ARG A 197 -20.07 -20.93 22.24
N VAL A 198 -19.40 -20.19 23.13
CA VAL A 198 -19.63 -18.75 23.33
C VAL A 198 -18.91 -17.99 22.21
N TRP A 199 -19.67 -17.45 21.26
CA TRP A 199 -19.18 -16.33 20.47
C TRP A 199 -19.40 -15.07 21.32
N SER A 200 -18.33 -14.59 21.96
CA SER A 200 -18.37 -13.33 22.70
C SER A 200 -18.50 -12.17 21.70
N VAL A 201 -19.59 -11.41 21.82
CA VAL A 201 -19.74 -10.09 21.19
C VAL A 201 -18.71 -9.14 21.83
N PRO A 202 -17.96 -8.33 21.05
CA PRO A 202 -17.05 -7.36 21.63
C PRO A 202 -17.82 -6.19 22.23
N ASP A 203 -17.58 -5.91 23.51
CA ASP A 203 -18.14 -4.76 24.24
C ASP A 203 -17.43 -3.46 23.81
N PHE A 204 -18.14 -2.59 23.08
CA PHE A 204 -17.70 -1.22 22.84
C PHE A 204 -18.08 -0.35 24.04
N ARG A 205 -17.17 -0.18 25.00
CA ARG A 205 -17.32 0.85 26.03
C ARG A 205 -17.02 2.22 25.43
N TYR A 206 -18.07 3.00 25.17
CA TYR A 206 -17.93 4.45 24.99
C TYR A 206 -17.54 5.09 26.33
N LYS A 207 -16.27 5.49 26.46
CA LYS A 207 -15.86 6.45 27.49
C LYS A 207 -16.28 7.85 27.02
N GLY A 208 -17.53 8.20 27.31
CA GLY A 208 -18.04 9.56 27.17
C GLY A 208 -17.31 10.49 28.14
N THR A 209 -16.66 11.50 27.58
CA THR A 209 -16.13 12.67 28.28
C THR A 209 -17.28 13.56 28.77
N SER A 210 -17.38 13.80 30.06
CA SER A 210 -17.93 15.00 30.73
C SER A 210 -17.76 14.75 32.25
N SER A 211 -17.46 15.69 33.14
CA SER A 211 -17.79 17.11 33.25
C SER A 211 -16.79 17.69 34.28
N SER A 212 -16.13 18.81 34.00
CA SER A 212 -16.45 20.16 34.51
C SER A 212 -16.25 20.38 36.02
N LYS A 213 -15.62 21.53 36.30
CA LYS A 213 -15.18 22.13 37.58
C LYS A 213 -16.26 22.31 38.67
N VAL A 214 -15.79 22.85 39.81
CA VAL A 214 -16.45 23.64 40.89
C VAL A 214 -16.69 22.77 42.14
N VAL A 215 -16.13 23.01 43.34
CA VAL A 215 -15.69 24.21 44.09
C VAL A 215 -14.31 23.99 44.71
#